data_AF-A0A2L0PMJ4-F1
#
_entry.id   AF-A0A2L0PMJ4-F1
#
_cell.length_a   1.000
_cell.length_b   1.000
_cell.length_c   1.000
_cell.angle_alpha   90.00
_cell.angle_beta   90.00
_cell.angle_gamma   90.00
#
_symmetry.space_group_name_H-M   'P 1'
#
loop_
_entity.id
_entity.type
_entity.pdbx_description
1 polymer ?
#
loop_
_entity_poly.entity_id
_entity_poly.type
_entity_poly.pdbx_seq_one_letter_code
_entity_poly.pdbx_strand_id
1 'polypeptide(L)'
;MGGMMIVAGTAIGAGMFANPTATAGIWYTGAMLVMLYTWYCMCVSGLMIMEVNQHYPAGASFNTLVKDLLGPAWNLFNGFAFVFVVYILLYAYIFVGGSVLQTWLAQAGITDSSVMASTLFMLVFALCVWWSTKAVDRLSTVLIVGMALTFLSTVTGLLSHVMT
;
A
#
# COMPACT_ATOMS: atom_id res chain seq x y z
N MET A 1 -7.18 -13.79 10.54
CA MET A 1 -6.69 -14.16 9.19
C MET A 1 -6.86 -13.01 8.19
N GLY A 2 -8.06 -12.44 8.00
CA GLY A 2 -8.27 -11.30 7.07
C GLY A 2 -7.39 -10.07 7.34
N GLY A 3 -7.20 -9.68 8.61
CA GLY A 3 -6.31 -8.56 8.96
C GLY A 3 -4.84 -8.75 8.54
N MET A 4 -4.30 -9.97 8.64
CA MET A 4 -2.92 -10.26 8.20
C MET A 4 -2.79 -10.17 6.68
N MET A 5 -3.81 -10.62 5.94
CA MET A 5 -3.87 -10.48 4.48
C MET A 5 -3.86 -9.01 4.07
N ILE A 6 -4.65 -8.16 4.72
CA ILE A 6 -4.68 -6.71 4.42
C ILE A 6 -3.30 -6.08 4.65
N VAL A 7 -2.66 -6.37 5.80
CA VAL A 7 -1.33 -5.84 6.10
C VAL A 7 -0.31 -6.30 5.06
N ALA A 8 -0.31 -7.59 4.69
CA ALA A 8 0.56 -8.13 3.65
C ALA A 8 0.30 -7.47 2.28
N GLY A 9 -0.95 -7.26 1.91
CA GLY A 9 -1.33 -6.58 0.66
C GLY A 9 -0.86 -5.12 0.61
N THR A 10 -0.97 -4.39 1.72
CA THR A 10 -0.47 -3.00 1.80
C THR A 10 1.05 -2.92 1.80
N ALA A 11 1.75 -3.93 2.32
CA ALA A 11 3.21 -4.00 2.29
C ALA A 11 3.76 -4.22 0.87
N ILE A 12 3.05 -4.98 0.04
CA ILE A 12 3.40 -5.18 -1.38
C ILE A 12 3.18 -3.87 -2.15
N GLY A 13 1.95 -3.31 -2.13
CA GLY A 13 1.63 -1.94 -2.55
C GLY A 13 2.13 -1.43 -3.92
N ALA A 14 1.77 -0.19 -4.27
CA ALA A 14 2.26 0.47 -5.49
C ALA A 14 3.77 0.76 -5.46
N GLY A 15 4.37 0.81 -4.27
CA GLY A 15 5.81 1.04 -4.08
C GLY A 15 6.69 -0.02 -4.74
N MET A 16 6.22 -1.27 -4.83
CA MET A 16 6.98 -2.34 -5.49
C MET A 16 7.17 -2.11 -7.00
N PHE A 17 6.28 -1.39 -7.68
CA PHE A 17 6.47 -1.02 -9.09
C PHE A 17 7.44 0.15 -9.28
N ALA A 18 7.50 1.05 -8.29
CA ALA A 18 8.40 2.20 -8.32
C ALA A 18 9.84 1.86 -7.87
N ASN A 19 10.02 0.76 -7.14
CA ASN A 19 11.31 0.38 -6.57
C ASN A 19 12.37 0.00 -7.64
N PRO A 20 12.05 -0.78 -8.70
CA PRO A 20 13.00 -1.08 -9.76
C PRO A 20 13.52 0.18 -10.47
N THR A 21 12.64 1.16 -10.71
CA THR A 21 13.01 2.44 -11.33
C THR A 21 13.90 3.30 -10.44
N ALA A 22 13.68 3.31 -9.13
CA ALA A 22 14.51 4.05 -8.17
C ALA A 22 15.88 3.38 -7.94
N THR A 23 15.93 2.05 -8.05
CA THR A 23 17.14 1.25 -7.76
C THR A 23 18.06 1.13 -8.98
N ALA A 24 17.58 1.42 -10.19
CA ALA A 24 18.38 1.39 -11.42
C ALA A 24 19.61 2.32 -11.39
N GLY A 25 19.61 3.35 -10.55
CA GLY A 25 20.74 4.27 -10.36
C GLY A 25 21.71 3.90 -9.23
N ILE A 26 21.37 2.90 -8.40
CA ILE A 26 22.21 2.45 -7.27
C ILE A 26 22.90 1.15 -7.69
N TRP A 27 24.21 1.04 -7.45
CA TRP A 27 24.96 -0.21 -7.67
C TRP A 27 24.26 -1.37 -6.95
N TYR A 28 24.25 -2.56 -7.57
CA TYR A 28 23.53 -3.75 -7.08
C TYR A 28 23.77 -4.05 -5.59
N THR A 29 25.01 -3.89 -5.12
CA THR A 29 25.39 -4.10 -3.72
C THR A 29 24.80 -3.04 -2.77
N GLY A 30 24.71 -1.78 -3.20
CA GLY A 30 24.09 -0.71 -2.43
C GLY A 30 22.58 -0.92 -2.25
N ALA A 31 21.91 -1.37 -3.31
CA ALA A 31 20.49 -1.73 -3.27
C ALA A 31 20.19 -2.85 -2.28
N MET A 32 21.01 -3.91 -2.30
CA MET A 32 20.88 -5.05 -1.38
C MET A 32 21.06 -4.63 0.09
N LEU A 33 22.04 -3.77 0.37
CA LEU A 33 22.28 -3.26 1.73
C LEU A 33 21.12 -2.40 2.24
N VAL A 34 20.61 -1.49 1.42
CA VAL A 34 19.46 -0.64 1.79
C VAL A 34 18.23 -1.50 2.03
N MET A 35 17.97 -2.50 1.19
CA MET A 35 16.82 -3.39 1.35
C MET A 35 16.89 -4.21 2.65
N LEU A 36 18.07 -4.77 2.98
CA LEU A 36 18.28 -5.47 4.25
C LEU A 36 18.11 -4.53 5.46
N TYR A 37 18.62 -3.31 5.36
CA TYR A 37 18.49 -2.32 6.43
C TYR A 37 17.02 -1.91 6.65
N THR A 38 16.28 -1.59 5.59
CA THR A 38 14.86 -1.23 5.67
C THR A 38 14.02 -2.40 6.18
N TRP A 39 14.31 -3.63 5.72
CA TRP A 39 13.65 -4.83 6.22
C TRP A 39 13.87 -5.02 7.73
N TYR A 40 15.12 -4.90 8.19
CA TYR A 40 15.43 -4.98 9.62
C TYR A 40 14.70 -3.91 10.43
N CYS A 41 14.74 -2.65 9.98
CA CYS A 41 14.07 -1.53 10.63
C CYS A 41 12.55 -1.73 10.73
N MET A 42 11.91 -2.21 9.65
CA MET A 42 10.48 -2.55 9.63
C MET A 42 10.16 -3.71 10.58
N CYS A 43 10.97 -4.77 10.59
CA CYS A 43 10.79 -5.91 11.50
C CYS A 43 10.90 -5.50 12.97
N VAL A 44 11.93 -4.74 13.35
CA VAL A 44 12.11 -4.26 14.73
C VAL A 44 10.95 -3.37 15.14
N SER A 45 10.51 -2.45 14.27
CA SER A 45 9.35 -1.59 14.56
C SER A 45 8.06 -2.39 14.77
N GLY A 46 7.82 -3.42 13.96
CA GLY A 46 6.67 -4.31 14.11
C GLY A 46 6.69 -5.12 15.40
N LEU A 47 7.86 -5.63 15.81
CA LEU A 47 8.05 -6.34 17.07
C LEU A 47 7.78 -5.42 18.28
N MET A 48 8.28 -4.20 18.25
CA MET A 48 8.03 -3.20 19.31
C MET A 48 6.53 -2.88 19.43
N ILE A 49 5.82 -2.72 18.30
CA ILE A 49 4.37 -2.50 18.30
C ILE A 49 3.64 -3.72 18.86
N MET A 50 4.07 -4.93 18.54
CA MET A 50 3.46 -6.16 19.04
C MET A 50 3.63 -6.31 20.56
N GLU A 51 4.83 -6.04 21.09
CA GLU A 51 5.13 -6.13 22.52
C GLU A 51 4.30 -5.14 23.35
N VAL A 52 4.12 -3.92 22.83
CA VAL A 52 3.27 -2.91 23.46
C VAL A 52 1.80 -3.31 23.38
N ASN A 53 1.32 -3.85 22.25
CA ASN A 53 -0.07 -4.31 22.13
C ASN A 53 -0.40 -5.45 23.11
N GLN A 54 0.58 -6.28 23.50
CA GLN A 54 0.38 -7.37 24.45
C GLN A 54 0.22 -6.89 25.91
N HIS A 55 0.70 -5.70 26.24
CA HIS A 55 0.58 -5.10 27.58
C HIS A 55 -0.70 -4.27 27.79
N TYR A 56 -1.52 -4.06 26.77
CA TYR A 56 -2.78 -3.29 26.86
C TYR A 56 -4.02 -4.18 26.67
N PRO A 57 -5.13 -3.92 27.40
CA PRO A 57 -6.37 -4.68 27.24
C PRO A 57 -6.99 -4.52 25.85
N ALA A 58 -7.56 -5.61 25.32
CA ALA A 58 -8.13 -5.67 23.97
C ALA A 58 -9.27 -4.66 23.77
N GLY A 59 -9.02 -3.62 22.95
CA GLY A 59 -9.99 -2.58 22.61
C GLY A 59 -9.43 -1.14 22.51
N ALA A 60 -8.16 -0.92 22.87
CA ALA A 60 -7.53 0.40 22.73
C ALA A 60 -7.18 0.70 21.26
N SER A 61 -7.70 1.79 20.72
CA SER A 61 -7.28 2.31 19.41
C SER A 61 -5.83 2.80 19.47
N PHE A 62 -5.14 2.83 18.32
CA PHE A 62 -3.76 3.35 18.20
C PHE A 62 -3.60 4.74 18.87
N ASN A 63 -4.65 5.56 18.83
CA ASN A 63 -4.70 6.88 19.46
C ASN A 63 -4.65 6.81 21.00
N THR A 64 -5.21 5.79 21.65
CA THR A 64 -5.11 5.57 23.11
C THR A 64 -3.73 5.03 23.50
N LEU A 65 -3.17 4.10 22.71
CA LEU A 65 -1.82 3.55 22.89
C LEU A 65 -0.73 4.65 22.84
N VAL A 66 -0.81 5.55 21.87
CA VAL A 66 0.14 6.66 21.74
C VAL A 66 -0.09 7.73 22.83
N LYS A 67 -1.35 7.94 23.27
CA LYS A 67 -1.65 8.85 24.40
C LYS A 67 -1.03 8.36 25.71
N ASP A 68 -1.08 7.06 25.98
CA ASP A 68 -0.58 6.46 27.22
C ASP A 68 0.95 6.24 27.21
N LEU A 69 1.59 5.96 26.07
CA LEU A 69 3.06 5.80 26.00
C LEU A 69 3.83 7.12 25.89
N LEU A 70 3.31 8.11 25.15
CA LEU A 70 4.08 9.28 24.73
C LEU A 70 3.58 10.61 25.33
N GLY A 71 2.42 10.59 26.00
CA GLY A 71 1.77 11.77 26.54
C GLY A 71 0.95 12.56 25.50
N PRO A 72 0.04 13.44 25.95
CA PRO A 72 -0.98 14.06 25.10
C PRO A 72 -0.41 14.98 24.00
N ALA A 73 0.75 15.61 24.23
CA ALA A 73 1.39 16.51 23.27
C ALA A 73 2.06 15.76 22.11
N TRP A 74 2.80 14.69 22.41
CA TRP A 74 3.48 13.88 21.39
C TRP A 74 2.51 13.00 20.59
N ASN A 75 1.38 12.61 21.19
CA ASN A 75 0.32 11.93 20.46
C ASN A 75 -0.31 12.81 19.37
N LEU A 76 -0.49 14.11 19.62
CA LEU A 76 -1.06 15.00 18.61
C LEU A 76 -0.10 15.17 17.42
N PHE A 77 1.19 15.32 17.68
CA PHE A 77 2.21 15.43 16.62
C PHE A 77 2.32 14.13 15.80
N ASN A 78 2.41 12.98 16.46
CA ASN A 78 2.47 11.69 15.78
C ASN A 78 1.17 11.38 15.01
N GLY A 79 0.02 11.72 15.57
CA GLY A 79 -1.28 11.62 14.91
C GLY A 79 -1.36 12.52 13.67
N PHE A 80 -0.86 13.75 13.75
CA PHE A 80 -0.79 14.65 12.60
C PHE A 80 0.14 14.11 11.50
N ALA A 81 1.33 13.62 11.88
CA ALA A 81 2.26 12.99 10.94
C ALA A 81 1.64 11.78 10.24
N PHE A 82 0.95 10.91 10.99
CA PHE A 82 0.26 9.75 10.43
C PHE A 82 -0.82 10.17 9.43
N VAL A 83 -1.69 11.12 9.80
CA VAL A 83 -2.75 11.64 8.91
C VAL A 83 -2.15 12.26 7.66
N PHE A 84 -1.07 13.03 7.80
CA PHE A 84 -0.37 13.66 6.68
C PHE A 84 0.20 12.62 5.70
N VAL A 85 0.86 11.58 6.21
CA VAL A 85 1.41 10.49 5.38
C VAL A 85 0.29 9.75 4.66
N VAL A 86 -0.77 9.36 5.37
CA VAL A 86 -1.93 8.69 4.77
C VAL A 86 -2.60 9.57 3.71
N TYR A 87 -2.68 10.88 3.93
CA TYR A 87 -3.22 11.83 2.95
C TYR A 87 -2.40 11.89 1.67
N ILE A 88 -1.06 12.02 1.77
CA ILE A 88 -0.18 12.03 0.59
C ILE A 88 -0.25 10.70 -0.15
N LEU A 89 -0.26 9.57 0.57
CA LEU A 89 -0.40 8.24 -0.03
C LEU A 89 -1.73 8.11 -0.77
N LEU A 90 -2.84 8.51 -0.14
CA LEU A 90 -4.16 8.45 -0.76
C LEU A 90 -4.19 9.28 -2.06
N TYR A 91 -3.64 10.49 -2.03
CA TYR A 91 -3.53 11.34 -3.20
C TYR A 91 -2.70 10.68 -4.31
N ALA A 92 -1.52 10.14 -3.96
CA ALA A 92 -0.68 9.42 -4.91
C ALA A 92 -1.40 8.21 -5.52
N TYR A 93 -2.16 7.45 -4.73
CA TYR A 93 -2.95 6.31 -5.21
C TYR A 93 -4.07 6.74 -6.16
N ILE A 94 -4.76 7.84 -5.91
CA ILE A 94 -5.79 8.37 -6.82
C ILE A 94 -5.15 8.83 -8.13
N PHE A 95 -4.00 9.50 -8.06
CA PHE A 95 -3.28 9.97 -9.24
C PHE A 95 -2.76 8.81 -10.11
N VAL A 96 -2.09 7.82 -9.50
CA VAL A 96 -1.57 6.64 -10.19
C VAL A 96 -2.72 5.76 -10.71
N GLY A 97 -3.79 5.58 -9.94
CA GLY A 97 -4.97 4.85 -10.41
C GLY A 97 -5.69 5.55 -11.56
N GLY A 98 -5.78 6.89 -11.49
CA GLY A 98 -6.34 7.72 -12.55
C GLY A 98 -5.57 7.64 -13.86
N SER A 99 -4.24 7.58 -13.82
CA SER A 99 -3.42 7.46 -15.04
C SER A 99 -3.54 6.07 -15.70
N VAL A 100 -3.68 5.00 -14.91
CA VAL A 100 -3.96 3.65 -15.43
C VAL A 100 -5.35 3.63 -16.09
N LEU A 101 -6.36 4.21 -15.44
CA LEU A 101 -7.71 4.28 -16.00
C LEU A 101 -7.77 5.15 -17.25
N GLN A 102 -7.03 6.27 -17.30
CA GLN A 102 -6.90 7.11 -18.49
C GLN A 102 -6.34 6.31 -19.67
N THR A 103 -5.32 5.48 -19.44
CA THR A 103 -4.71 4.65 -20.49
C THR A 103 -5.71 3.66 -21.08
N TRP A 104 -6.55 3.05 -20.24
CA TRP A 104 -7.62 2.16 -20.71
C TRP A 104 -8.75 2.90 -21.42
N LEU A 105 -9.11 4.09 -20.94
CA LEU A 105 -10.18 4.90 -21.50
C LEU A 105 -9.78 5.54 -22.85
N ALA A 106 -8.50 5.88 -23.00
CA ALA A 106 -7.88 6.30 -24.26
C ALA A 106 -7.86 5.14 -25.27
N GLN A 107 -7.48 3.93 -24.84
CA GLN A 107 -7.57 2.73 -25.70
C GLN A 107 -9.01 2.40 -26.13
N ALA A 108 -10.00 2.72 -25.30
CA ALA A 108 -11.42 2.57 -25.61
C ALA A 108 -11.99 3.72 -26.47
N GLY A 109 -11.22 4.78 -26.74
CA GLY A 109 -11.63 5.93 -27.56
C GLY A 109 -12.64 6.88 -26.92
N ILE A 110 -12.80 6.85 -25.58
CA ILE A 110 -13.87 7.59 -24.88
C ILE A 110 -13.39 8.97 -24.41
N THR A 111 -12.17 9.10 -23.85
CA THR A 111 -11.66 10.39 -23.37
C THR A 111 -10.14 10.38 -23.13
N ASP A 112 -9.43 11.43 -23.55
CA ASP A 112 -8.00 11.64 -23.26
C ASP A 112 -7.73 12.53 -22.04
N SER A 113 -8.76 13.10 -21.42
CA SER A 113 -8.60 14.05 -20.31
C SER A 113 -8.26 13.34 -18.99
N SER A 114 -7.02 13.52 -18.54
CA SER A 114 -6.48 12.95 -17.28
C SER A 114 -7.28 13.35 -16.04
N VAL A 115 -7.84 14.58 -16.03
CA VAL A 115 -8.65 15.09 -14.92
C VAL A 115 -9.99 14.36 -14.83
N MET A 116 -10.61 14.06 -15.98
CA MET A 116 -11.89 13.36 -16.04
C MET A 116 -11.75 11.88 -15.66
N ALA A 117 -10.66 11.24 -16.06
CA ALA A 117 -10.33 9.86 -15.65
C ALA A 117 -10.07 9.75 -14.14
N SER A 118 -9.28 10.66 -13.57
CA SER A 118 -8.95 10.65 -12.13
C SER A 118 -10.17 10.94 -11.26
N THR A 119 -11.03 11.87 -11.67
CA THR A 119 -12.28 12.18 -10.97
C THR A 119 -13.28 11.03 -11.03
N LEU A 120 -13.47 10.39 -12.19
CA LEU A 120 -14.30 9.19 -12.31
C LEU A 120 -13.76 8.04 -11.44
N PHE A 121 -12.45 7.79 -11.48
CA PHE A 121 -11.82 6.76 -10.67
C PHE A 121 -12.04 7.01 -9.17
N MET A 122 -11.85 8.24 -8.71
CA MET A 122 -12.13 8.64 -7.33
C MET A 122 -13.60 8.44 -6.96
N LEU A 123 -14.54 8.82 -7.83
CA LEU A 123 -15.98 8.73 -7.57
C LEU A 123 -16.43 7.26 -7.45
N VAL A 124 -15.95 6.39 -8.33
CA VAL A 124 -16.21 4.94 -8.28
C VAL A 124 -15.63 4.34 -7.00
N PHE A 125 -14.39 4.68 -6.63
CA PHE A 125 -13.78 4.21 -5.39
C PHE A 125 -14.53 4.69 -4.15
N ALA A 126 -14.91 5.96 -4.11
CA ALA A 126 -15.66 6.56 -3.01
C ALA A 126 -17.04 5.91 -2.84
N LEU A 127 -17.77 5.67 -3.94
CA LEU A 127 -19.06 4.97 -3.92
C LEU A 127 -18.92 3.51 -3.46
N CYS A 128 -17.87 2.82 -3.92
CA CYS A 128 -17.58 1.44 -3.51
C CYS A 128 -17.32 1.34 -2.00
N VAL A 129 -16.52 2.25 -1.45
CA VAL A 129 -16.23 2.31 -0.01
C VAL A 129 -17.47 2.67 0.80
N TRP A 130 -18.28 3.63 0.33
CA TRP A 130 -19.52 4.01 1.01
C TRP A 130 -20.52 2.84 1.04
N TRP A 131 -20.69 2.13 -0.06
CA TRP A 131 -21.70 1.07 -0.14
C TRP A 131 -21.43 -0.11 0.80
N SER A 132 -20.18 -0.54 0.99
CA SER A 132 -19.91 -1.67 1.90
C SER A 132 -18.46 -1.89 2.30
N THR A 133 -18.13 -1.61 3.57
CA THR A 133 -16.84 -1.98 4.18
C THR A 133 -16.62 -3.51 4.24
N LYS A 134 -17.70 -4.30 4.32
CA LYS A 134 -17.63 -5.78 4.29
C LYS A 134 -17.32 -6.32 2.89
N ALA A 135 -17.77 -5.65 1.82
CA ALA A 135 -17.43 -6.04 0.46
C ALA A 135 -15.96 -5.74 0.16
N VAL A 136 -15.44 -4.60 0.64
CA VAL A 136 -14.03 -4.20 0.50
C VAL A 136 -13.09 -5.24 1.13
N ASP A 137 -13.43 -5.80 2.28
CA ASP A 137 -12.62 -6.82 2.95
C ASP A 137 -12.52 -8.12 2.12
N ARG A 138 -13.65 -8.61 1.59
CA ARG A 138 -13.64 -9.78 0.68
C ARG A 138 -12.94 -9.49 -0.64
N LEU A 139 -13.17 -8.32 -1.20
CA LEU A 139 -12.55 -7.90 -2.47
C LEU A 139 -11.03 -7.79 -2.32
N SER A 140 -10.55 -7.25 -1.20
CA SER A 140 -9.12 -7.20 -0.88
C SER A 140 -8.50 -8.61 -0.81
N THR A 141 -9.20 -9.58 -0.23
CA THR A 141 -8.74 -10.98 -0.20
C THR A 141 -8.60 -11.56 -1.61
N VAL A 142 -9.59 -11.32 -2.48
CA VAL A 142 -9.54 -11.76 -3.88
C VAL A 142 -8.42 -11.05 -4.65
N LEU A 143 -8.21 -9.75 -4.43
CA LEU A 143 -7.14 -8.99 -5.06
C LEU A 143 -5.75 -9.52 -4.68
N ILE A 144 -5.54 -9.93 -3.43
CA ILE A 144 -4.26 -10.51 -2.99
C ILE A 144 -3.99 -11.84 -3.70
N VAL A 145 -5.01 -12.68 -3.85
CA VAL A 145 -4.89 -13.92 -4.65
C VAL A 145 -4.56 -13.57 -6.10
N GLY A 146 -5.21 -12.55 -6.66
CA GLY A 146 -4.90 -12.03 -8.00
C GLY A 146 -3.45 -11.57 -8.14
N MET A 147 -2.94 -10.79 -7.19
CA MET A 147 -1.53 -10.34 -7.18
C MET A 147 -0.55 -11.51 -7.15
N ALA A 148 -0.83 -12.55 -6.36
CA ALA A 148 0.03 -13.73 -6.30
C ALA A 148 0.04 -14.48 -7.66
N LEU A 149 -1.12 -14.62 -8.30
CA LEU A 149 -1.25 -15.26 -9.61
C LEU A 149 -0.55 -14.46 -10.72
N THR A 150 -0.70 -13.14 -10.75
CA THR A 150 -0.03 -12.29 -11.75
C THR A 150 1.48 -12.27 -11.55
N PHE A 151 1.94 -12.27 -10.31
CA PHE A 151 3.37 -12.37 -9.99
C PHE A 151 3.95 -13.71 -10.49
N LEU A 152 3.32 -14.84 -10.16
CA LEU A 152 3.75 -16.15 -10.64
C LEU A 152 3.77 -16.21 -12.17
N SER A 153 2.72 -15.70 -12.82
CA SER A 153 2.63 -15.65 -14.28
C SER A 153 3.78 -14.84 -14.89
N THR A 154 4.11 -13.69 -14.28
CA THR A 154 5.22 -12.82 -14.73
C THR A 154 6.57 -13.51 -14.55
N VAL A 155 6.81 -14.18 -13.42
CA VAL A 155 8.06 -14.92 -13.17
C VAL A 155 8.20 -16.08 -14.16
N THR A 156 7.13 -16.82 -14.44
CA THR A 156 7.14 -17.89 -15.45
C THR A 156 7.38 -17.35 -16.86
N GLY A 157 6.79 -16.19 -17.20
CA GLY A 157 7.01 -15.53 -18.48
C GLY A 157 8.46 -15.08 -18.66
N LEU A 158 9.06 -14.48 -17.63
CA LEU A 158 10.47 -14.09 -17.65
C LEU A 158 11.41 -15.30 -17.79
N LEU A 159 11.16 -16.39 -17.05
CA LEU A 159 11.94 -17.63 -17.18
C LEU A 159 11.84 -18.23 -18.59
N SER A 160 10.65 -18.20 -19.21
CA SER A 160 10.47 -18.69 -20.57
C SER A 160 11.23 -17.87 -21.61
N HIS A 161 11.39 -16.56 -21.41
CA HIS A 161 12.11 -15.68 -22.32
C HIS A 161 13.64 -15.72 -22.15
N VAL A 162 14.14 -16.08 -20.95
CA VAL A 162 15.58 -16.28 -20.70
C VAL A 162 16.08 -17.63 -21.22
N MET A 163 15.18 -18.61 -21.41
CA MET A 163 15.50 -19.94 -21.94
C MET A 163 15.37 -20.06 -23.48
N THR A 164 15.12 -18.95 -24.19
CA THR A 164 15.14 -18.85 -25.67
C THR A 164 16.20 -17.86 -26.12
#